data_AF-A0ABD4KUV3-F1
#
_entry.id   AF-A0ABD4KUV3-F1
#
_cell.length_a   1.000
_cell.length_b   1.000
_cell.length_c   1.000
_cell.angle_alpha   90.00
_cell.angle_beta   90.00
_cell.angle_gamma   90.00
#
_symmetry.space_group_name_H-M   'P 1'
#
loop_
_entity.id
_entity.type
_entity.pdbx_description
1 polymer ?
#
loop_
_entity_poly.entity_id
_entity_poly.type
_entity_poly.pdbx_seq_one_letter_code
_entity_poly.pdbx_strand_id
1 'polypeptide(L)'
;MSAEKLITDHIDIWTSAIKAKSASGRGSSKKRELYGIKKLRELILELAVRGKLVPQDPSDEPASVLLERIAAEKTQLVKDKKIKKPKPLPPISDED
;
A
#
# COMPACT_ATOMS: atom_id res chain seq x y z
N MET A 1 -15.89 -5.03 -1.03
CA MET A 1 -15.83 -4.63 -2.45
C MET A 1 -14.41 -4.86 -2.96
N SER A 2 -14.23 -5.44 -4.14
CA SER A 2 -12.89 -5.59 -4.75
C SER A 2 -12.33 -4.22 -5.12
N ALA A 3 -11.02 -4.04 -4.98
CA ALA A 3 -10.31 -2.85 -5.45
C ALA A 3 -10.57 -2.58 -6.93
N GLU A 4 -10.68 -3.64 -7.73
CA GLU A 4 -11.03 -3.59 -9.15
C GLU A 4 -12.41 -2.95 -9.36
N LYS A 5 -13.44 -3.46 -8.67
CA LYS A 5 -14.81 -2.91 -8.75
C LYS A 5 -14.86 -1.44 -8.39
N LEU A 6 -14.16 -1.04 -7.31
CA LEU A 6 -14.10 0.36 -6.91
C LEU A 6 -13.50 1.27 -8.00
N ILE A 7 -12.46 0.80 -8.69
CA ILE A 7 -11.81 1.55 -9.77
C ILE A 7 -12.71 1.62 -11.01
N THR A 8 -13.30 0.50 -11.42
CA THR A 8 -14.14 0.43 -12.62
C THR A 8 -15.44 1.22 -12.47
N ASP A 9 -16.09 1.13 -11.31
CA ASP A 9 -17.40 1.75 -11.08
C ASP A 9 -17.32 3.29 -11.06
N HIS A 10 -16.13 3.84 -10.80
CA HIS A 10 -15.91 5.29 -10.68
C HIS A 10 -15.00 5.87 -11.77
N ILE A 11 -14.64 5.08 -12.80
CA ILE A 11 -13.66 5.50 -13.82
C ILE A 11 -14.10 6.76 -14.57
N ASP A 12 -15.40 6.93 -14.80
CA ASP A 12 -15.97 8.11 -15.46
C ASP A 12 -15.78 9.38 -14.64
N ILE A 13 -15.88 9.27 -13.31
CA ILE A 13 -15.64 10.39 -12.39
C ILE A 13 -14.15 10.77 -12.41
N TRP A 14 -13.25 9.78 -12.41
CA TRP A 14 -11.81 10.01 -12.43
C TRP A 14 -11.31 10.56 -13.77
N THR A 15 -11.93 10.18 -14.89
CA THR A 15 -11.52 10.64 -16.22
C THR A 15 -12.09 12.01 -16.57
N SER A 16 -13.28 12.35 -16.08
CA SER A 16 -13.93 13.64 -16.32
C SER A 16 -13.51 14.76 -15.36
N ALA A 17 -12.94 14.44 -14.20
CA ALA A 17 -12.55 15.44 -13.20
C ALA A 17 -11.36 16.30 -13.65
N ILE A 18 -11.69 17.50 -14.14
CA ILE A 18 -10.73 18.53 -14.54
C ILE A 18 -10.71 19.65 -13.49
N LYS A 19 -9.53 20.01 -13.00
CA LYS A 19 -9.34 21.16 -12.12
C LYS A 19 -8.86 22.36 -12.93
N ALA A 20 -9.57 23.48 -12.82
CA ALA A 20 -9.10 24.75 -13.35
C ALA A 20 -7.97 25.30 -12.45
N LYS A 21 -6.80 25.59 -13.03
CA LYS A 21 -5.73 26.30 -12.31
C LYS A 21 -6.01 27.80 -12.33
N SER A 22 -6.01 28.43 -11.16
CA SER A 22 -6.04 29.89 -11.04
C SER A 22 -4.72 30.45 -11.58
N ALA A 23 -4.79 31.20 -12.68
CA ALA A 23 -3.64 31.91 -13.23
C ALA A 23 -3.93 33.41 -13.13
N SER A 24 -3.29 34.08 -12.16
CA SER A 24 -3.13 35.53 -12.19
C SER A 24 -2.08 35.84 -13.27
N GLY A 25 -2.50 36.16 -14.49
CA GLY A 25 -1.61 36.46 -15.61
C GLY A 25 -2.18 36.17 -17.00
N ARG A 26 -1.77 36.98 -17.98
CA ARG A 26 -2.14 36.89 -19.40
C ARG A 26 -1.46 35.67 -20.05
N GLY A 27 -2.16 34.54 -20.09
CA GLY A 27 -1.76 33.33 -20.80
C GLY A 27 -2.87 32.28 -20.73
N SER A 28 -3.59 32.06 -21.83
CA SER A 28 -4.90 31.40 -21.82
C SER A 28 -4.89 29.87 -22.00
N SER A 29 -3.84 29.27 -22.57
CA SER A 29 -4.00 27.94 -23.20
C SER A 29 -3.81 26.70 -22.31
N LYS A 30 -3.21 26.80 -21.11
CA LYS A 30 -2.83 25.61 -20.29
C LYS A 30 -3.45 25.58 -18.89
N LYS A 31 -4.72 25.95 -18.76
CA LYS A 31 -5.40 26.14 -17.44
C LYS A 31 -6.15 24.91 -16.90
N ARG A 32 -6.09 23.75 -17.56
CA ARG A 32 -6.82 22.55 -17.14
C ARG A 32 -5.85 21.46 -16.70
N GLU A 33 -5.99 21.01 -15.47
CA GLU A 33 -5.27 19.85 -14.92
C GLU A 33 -6.21 18.66 -14.87
N LEU A 34 -5.75 17.51 -15.38
CA LEU A 34 -6.46 16.22 -15.30
C LEU A 34 -6.33 15.66 -13.88
N TYR A 35 -6.99 16.32 -12.93
CA TYR A 35 -6.90 16.04 -11.50
C TYR A 35 -7.34 14.62 -11.15
N GLY A 36 -8.45 14.16 -11.74
CA GLY A 36 -8.95 12.82 -11.45
C GLY A 36 -8.00 11.71 -11.90
N ILE A 37 -7.39 11.82 -13.09
CA ILE A 37 -6.40 10.85 -13.57
C ILE A 37 -5.19 10.78 -12.63
N LYS A 38 -4.74 11.94 -12.12
CA LYS A 38 -3.63 11.98 -11.16
C LYS A 38 -3.99 11.25 -9.86
N LYS A 39 -5.16 11.51 -9.30
CA LYS A 39 -5.64 10.86 -8.08
C LYS A 39 -5.90 9.37 -8.25
N LEU A 40 -6.42 8.95 -9.39
CA LEU A 40 -6.59 7.53 -9.71
C LEU A 40 -5.25 6.79 -9.73
N ARG A 41 -4.20 7.39 -10.30
CA ARG A 41 -2.84 6.80 -10.27
C ARG A 41 -2.28 6.68 -8.86
N GLU A 42 -2.46 7.70 -8.03
CA GLU A 42 -2.07 7.66 -6.61
C GLU A 42 -2.77 6.51 -5.87
N LEU A 43 -4.09 6.36 -6.07
CA LEU A 43 -4.87 5.28 -5.46
C LEU A 43 -4.43 3.89 -5.93
N ILE A 44 -4.22 3.71 -7.24
CA ILE A 44 -3.75 2.43 -7.80
C ILE A 44 -2.39 2.07 -7.21
N LEU A 45 -1.47 3.04 -7.08
CA LEU A 45 -0.16 2.81 -6.50
C LEU A 45 -0.26 2.38 -5.03
N GLU A 46 -1.09 3.04 -4.23
CA GLU A 46 -1.33 2.67 -2.84
C GLU A 46 -1.88 1.25 -2.71
N LEU A 47 -2.85 0.89 -3.56
CA LEU A 47 -3.42 -0.45 -3.59
C LEU A 47 -2.40 -1.51 -4.03
N ALA A 48 -1.52 -1.17 -4.97
CA ALA A 48 -0.44 -2.03 -5.43
C ALA A 48 0.57 -2.33 -4.31
N VAL A 49 1.02 -1.28 -3.61
CA VAL A 49 1.97 -1.42 -2.49
C VAL A 49 1.38 -2.26 -1.36
N ARG A 50 0.07 -2.16 -1.12
CA ARG A 50 -0.64 -3.01 -0.15
C ARG A 50 -0.95 -4.43 -0.65
N GLY A 51 -0.63 -4.76 -1.91
CA GLY A 51 -0.93 -6.07 -2.49
C GLY A 51 -2.42 -6.33 -2.78
N LYS A 52 -3.27 -5.30 -2.77
CA LYS A 52 -4.74 -5.45 -2.88
C LYS A 52 -5.26 -5.50 -4.32
N LEU A 53 -4.38 -5.37 -5.32
CA LEU A 53 -4.76 -5.39 -6.75
C LEU A 53 -5.00 -6.80 -7.30
N VAL A 54 -4.59 -7.84 -6.57
CA VAL A 54 -4.76 -9.24 -6.95
C VAL A 54 -5.59 -9.95 -5.88
N PRO A 55 -6.50 -10.87 -6.25
CA PRO A 55 -7.22 -11.70 -5.28
C PRO A 55 -6.25 -12.39 -4.34
N GLN A 56 -6.49 -12.28 -3.05
CA GLN A 56 -5.74 -13.01 -2.03
C GLN A 56 -6.34 -14.41 -1.91
N ASP A 57 -5.51 -15.45 -1.78
CA ASP A 57 -5.97 -16.80 -1.51
C ASP A 57 -6.19 -16.97 0.00
N PRO A 58 -7.42 -17.25 0.47
CA PRO A 58 -7.68 -17.48 1.89
C PRO A 58 -6.97 -18.72 2.47
N SER A 59 -6.48 -19.61 1.62
CA SER A 59 -5.71 -20.80 2.01
C SER A 59 -4.21 -20.55 2.14
N ASP A 60 -3.73 -19.35 1.79
CA ASP A 60 -2.33 -18.97 1.96
C ASP A 60 -1.91 -19.06 3.44
N GLU A 61 -0.67 -19.49 3.65
CA GLU A 61 -0.09 -19.63 5.00
C GLU A 61 -0.09 -18.25 5.70
N PRO A 62 -0.70 -18.11 6.90
CA PRO A 62 -0.66 -16.85 7.61
C PRO A 62 0.77 -16.55 8.07
N ALA A 63 1.14 -15.26 8.07
CA ALA A 63 2.47 -14.82 8.43
C ALA A 63 2.92 -15.28 9.83
N SER A 64 1.99 -15.56 10.75
CA SER A 64 2.26 -16.10 12.07
C SER A 64 3.05 -17.40 12.04
N VAL A 65 2.70 -18.33 11.14
CA VAL A 65 3.37 -19.64 11.03
C VAL A 65 4.82 -19.47 10.57
N LEU A 66 5.06 -18.57 9.61
CA LEU A 66 6.43 -18.21 9.19
C LEU A 66 7.22 -17.59 10.35
N LEU A 67 6.61 -16.70 11.13
CA LEU A 67 7.27 -16.06 12.28
C LEU A 67 7.65 -17.08 13.36
N GLU A 68 6.80 -18.07 13.64
CA GLU A 68 7.11 -19.18 14.55
C GLU A 68 8.31 -20.00 14.07
N ARG A 69 8.36 -20.34 12.77
CA ARG A 69 9.50 -21.04 12.16
C ARG A 69 10.80 -20.23 12.29
N ILE A 70 10.74 -18.94 11.99
CA ILE A 70 11.88 -18.03 12.13
C ILE A 70 12.34 -17.93 13.60
N ALA A 71 11.41 -17.89 14.56
CA ALA A 71 11.75 -17.84 15.97
C ALA A 71 12.43 -19.13 16.47
N ALA A 72 11.94 -20.29 16.03
CA ALA A 72 12.55 -21.59 16.31
C ALA A 72 13.96 -21.68 15.72
N GLU A 73 14.13 -21.31 14.45
CA GLU A 73 15.42 -21.31 13.76
C GLU A 73 16.41 -20.35 14.42
N LYS A 74 15.99 -19.12 14.74
CA LYS A 74 16.84 -18.16 15.47
C LYS A 74 17.27 -18.71 16.83
N THR A 75 16.38 -19.38 17.55
CA THR A 75 16.71 -19.99 18.84
C THR A 75 17.78 -21.07 18.68
N GLN A 76 17.70 -21.89 17.62
CA GLN A 76 18.71 -22.88 17.31
C GLN A 76 20.06 -22.24 16.93
N LEU A 77 20.07 -21.21 16.08
CA LEU A 77 21.28 -20.50 15.68
C LEU A 77 21.98 -19.79 16.87
N VAL A 78 21.21 -19.32 17.85
CA VAL A 78 21.75 -18.78 19.11
C VAL A 78 22.41 -19.88 19.95
N LYS A 79 21.80 -21.08 20.03
CA LYS A 79 22.40 -22.24 20.72
C LYS A 79 23.70 -22.68 20.04
N ASP A 80 23.71 -22.67 18.71
CA ASP A 80 24.88 -23.00 17.89
C ASP A 80 25.95 -21.89 17.87
N LYS A 81 25.73 -20.79 18.61
CA LYS A 81 26.60 -19.60 18.71
C LYS A 81 26.92 -18.92 17.36
N LYS A 82 26.10 -19.15 16.33
CA LYS A 82 26.26 -18.52 15.01
C LYS A 82 25.75 -17.08 14.99
N ILE A 83 24.75 -16.76 15.82
CA ILE A 83 24.18 -15.42 15.95
C ILE A 83 24.08 -14.99 17.42
N LYS A 84 24.16 -13.68 17.68
CA LYS A 84 23.94 -13.13 19.02
C LYS A 84 22.44 -13.09 19.35
N LYS A 85 22.10 -13.27 20.63
CA LYS A 85 20.72 -13.18 21.10
C LYS A 85 20.15 -11.77 20.82
N PRO A 86 19.01 -11.64 20.12
CA PRO A 86 18.41 -10.33 19.86
C PRO A 86 17.91 -9.68 21.15
N LYS A 87 17.97 -8.34 21.22
CA LYS A 87 17.36 -7.57 22.31
C LYS A 87 15.83 -7.61 22.17
N PRO A 88 15.07 -7.69 23.27
CA PRO A 88 13.61 -7.60 23.20
C PRO A 88 13.21 -6.24 22.62
N LEU A 89 12.24 -6.25 21.71
CA LEU A 89 11.65 -5.03 21.16
C LEU A 89 10.77 -4.38 22.23
N PRO A 90 10.65 -3.04 22.25
CA PRO A 90 9.68 -2.37 23.11
C PRO A 90 8.25 -2.83 22.78
N PRO A 91 7.32 -2.79 23.75
CA PRO A 91 5.91 -3.05 23.48
C PRO A 91 5.41 -2.06 22.42
N ILE A 92 4.66 -2.58 21.45
CA ILE A 92 3.96 -1.74 20.46
C ILE A 92 2.72 -1.22 21.17
N SER A 93 2.56 0.09 21.26
CA SER A 93 1.30 0.72 21.68
C SER A 93 0.34 0.70 20.49
N ASP A 94 -0.90 0.27 20.70
CA ASP A 94 -1.99 0.38 19.72
C ASP A 94 -2.50 1.83 19.65
N GLU A 95 -1.62 2.79 19.34
CA GLU A 95 -2.02 4.15 18.98
C GLU A 95 -2.10 4.23 17.44
N ASP A 96 -3.31 4.01 16.91
CA ASP A 96 -3.67 4.23 15.49
C ASP A 96 -3.65 5.71 15.10
#